data_AF-A0A1S9PJI8-F1
#
_entry.id   AF-A0A1S9PJI8-F1
#
_cell.length_a   1.000
_cell.length_b   1.000
_cell.length_c   1.000
_cell.angle_alpha   90.00
_cell.angle_beta   90.00
_cell.angle_gamma   90.00
#
_symmetry.space_group_name_H-M   'P 1'
#
loop_
_entity.id
_entity.type
_entity.pdbx_description
1 polymer ?
#
loop_
_entity_poly.entity_id
_entity_poly.type
_entity_poly.pdbx_seq_one_letter_code
_entity_poly.pdbx_strand_id
1 'polypeptide(L)' 'MTPHIATATFSDQAHADDAREYLLGNEFLEEDITLIPAASGPQVIMNIKTATERLAQEAVDVLRNYGGVDIGWYEVK' A
#
# COMPACT_ATOMS: atom_id res chain seq x y z
N MET A 1 -7.67 -13.01 -14.20
CA MET A 1 -6.93 -11.81 -13.76
C MET A 1 -5.93 -12.26 -12.73
N THR A 2 -4.65 -11.97 -12.93
CA THR A 2 -3.61 -12.27 -11.93
C THR A 2 -3.65 -11.15 -10.90
N PRO A 3 -3.88 -11.44 -9.61
CA PRO A 3 -3.87 -10.40 -8.58
C PRO A 3 -2.46 -9.82 -8.40
N HIS A 4 -2.39 -8.53 -8.11
CA HIS A 4 -1.15 -7.79 -7.85
C HIS A 4 -1.17 -7.23 -6.44
N ILE A 5 -0.01 -7.21 -5.77
CA ILE A 5 0.14 -6.54 -4.48
C ILE A 5 1.08 -5.35 -4.68
N ALA A 6 0.58 -4.15 -4.44
CA ALA A 6 1.41 -2.97 -4.25
C ALA A 6 1.89 -2.90 -2.79
N THR A 7 3.15 -2.55 -2.58
CA THR A 7 3.77 -2.53 -1.26
C THR A 7 4.66 -1.31 -1.06
N ALA A 8 4.67 -0.78 0.16
CA ALA A 8 5.59 0.26 0.60
C ALA A 8 5.83 0.16 2.11
N THR A 9 6.96 0.70 2.55
CA THR A 9 7.29 0.87 3.96
C THR A 9 7.19 2.35 4.33
N PHE A 10 6.47 2.66 5.39
CA PHE A 10 6.37 4.00 5.97
C PHE A 10 7.25 4.10 7.23
N SER A 11 7.75 5.29 7.51
CA SER A 11 8.57 5.56 8.70
C SER A 11 7.77 5.55 10.01
N ASP A 12 6.47 5.81 9.94
CA ASP A 12 5.56 5.84 11.07
C ASP A 12 4.13 5.44 10.67
N GLN A 13 3.29 5.22 11.69
CA GLN A 13 1.88 4.89 11.52
C GLN A 13 1.06 6.04 10.93
N ALA A 14 1.44 7.30 11.18
CA ALA A 14 0.64 8.45 10.74
C ALA A 14 0.64 8.57 9.21
N HIS A 15 1.81 8.47 8.57
CA HIS A 15 1.89 8.48 7.10
C HIS A 15 1.20 7.27 6.47
N ALA A 16 1.28 6.10 7.12
CA ALA A 16 0.56 4.91 6.68
C ALA A 16 -0.96 5.08 6.78
N ASP A 17 -1.46 5.71 7.85
CA ASP A 17 -2.89 6.00 8.01
C ASP A 17 -3.37 7.04 6.99
N ASP A 18 -2.60 8.10 6.75
CA ASP A 18 -2.92 9.12 5.72
C ASP A 18 -3.04 8.50 4.32
N ALA A 19 -2.08 7.62 3.96
CA ALA A 19 -2.11 6.89 2.70
C ALA A 19 -3.35 5.96 2.62
N ARG A 20 -3.68 5.28 3.72
CA ARG A 20 -4.86 4.41 3.80
C ARG A 20 -6.14 5.21 3.58
N GLU A 21 -6.31 6.34 4.25
CA GLU A 21 -7.50 7.18 4.11
C GLU A 21 -7.68 7.65 2.66
N TYR A 22 -6.59 8.02 1.99
CA TYR A 22 -6.65 8.39 0.57
C TYR A 22 -7.05 7.21 -0.32
N LEU A 23 -6.50 6.02 -0.09
CA LEU A 23 -6.85 4.81 -0.86
C LEU A 23 -8.33 4.44 -0.68
N LEU A 24 -8.83 4.48 0.56
CA LEU A 24 -10.25 4.24 0.87
C LEU A 24 -11.18 5.29 0.27
N GLY A 25 -10.71 6.53 0.12
CA GLY A 25 -11.45 7.60 -0.57
C GLY A 25 -11.51 7.44 -2.09
N ASN A 26 -10.71 6.54 -2.67
CA ASN A 26 -10.75 6.17 -4.08
C ASN A 26 -11.58 4.89 -4.29
N GLU A 27 -11.14 3.99 -5.18
CA GLU A 27 -11.83 2.74 -5.52
C GLU A 27 -11.30 1.51 -4.74
N PHE A 28 -10.46 1.71 -3.71
CA PHE A 28 -9.92 0.60 -2.92
C PHE A 28 -10.81 0.26 -1.73
N LEU A 29 -10.90 -1.02 -1.38
CA LEU A 29 -11.66 -1.49 -0.23
C LEU A 29 -10.74 -1.67 0.99
N GLU A 30 -11.30 -1.56 2.19
CA GLU A 30 -10.56 -1.77 3.44
C GLU A 30 -9.97 -3.18 3.53
N GLU A 31 -10.66 -4.17 2.98
CA GLU A 31 -10.20 -5.56 2.93
C GLU A 31 -8.99 -5.79 2.00
N ASP A 32 -8.74 -4.88 1.06
CA ASP A 32 -7.60 -4.92 0.16
C ASP A 32 -6.33 -4.37 0.81
N ILE A 33 -6.46 -3.56 1.86
CA ILE A 33 -5.36 -2.85 2.51
C ILE A 33 -4.95 -3.58 3.78
N THR A 34 -3.68 -3.96 3.87
CA THR A 34 -3.10 -4.59 5.06
C THR A 34 -1.95 -3.73 5.57
N LEU A 35 -2.06 -3.28 6.82
CA LEU A 35 -1.00 -2.60 7.55
C LEU A 35 -0.29 -3.59 8.47
N ILE A 36 1.02 -3.73 8.30
CA ILE A 36 1.89 -4.63 9.07
C ILE A 36 2.90 -3.77 9.81
N PRO A 37 2.69 -3.46 11.11
CA PRO A 37 3.66 -2.74 11.89
C PRO A 37 4.94 -3.58 12.07
N ALA A 38 6.10 -2.93 12.05
CA ALA A 38 7.37 -3.59 12.30
C ALA A 38 7.43 -4.14 13.73
N ALA A 39 8.09 -5.29 13.90
CA ALA A 39 8.27 -5.91 15.23
C ALA A 39 9.08 -5.04 16.19
N SER A 40 9.89 -4.13 15.65
CA SER A 40 10.67 -3.15 16.41
C SER A 40 10.77 -1.85 15.60
N GLY A 41 10.51 -0.72 16.25
CA GLY A 41 10.56 0.61 15.64
C GLY A 41 9.21 1.13 15.17
N PRO A 42 9.18 2.36 14.63
CA PRO A 42 7.94 3.03 14.21
C PRO A 42 7.45 2.60 12.82
N GLN A 43 8.24 1.83 12.09
CA GLN A 43 7.99 1.52 10.67
C GLN A 43 6.72 0.68 10.47
N VAL A 44 6.04 0.90 9.35
CA VAL A 44 4.82 0.18 8.99
C VAL A 44 4.88 -0.19 7.52
N ILE A 45 4.69 -1.47 7.21
CA ILE A 45 4.55 -1.94 5.83
C ILE A 45 3.07 -1.89 5.46
N MET A 46 2.75 -1.27 4.33
CA MET A 46 1.41 -1.31 3.74
C MET A 46 1.44 -2.20 2.51
N ASN A 47 0.50 -3.16 2.46
CA ASN A 47 0.24 -4.00 1.29
C ASN A 47 -1.17 -3.72 0.77
N ILE A 48 -1.32 -3.55 -0.53
CA ILE A 48 -2.60 -3.25 -1.19
C ILE A 48 -2.83 -4.32 -2.26
N LYS A 49 -3.88 -5.11 -2.09
CA LYS A 49 -4.31 -6.08 -3.10
C LYS A 49 -5.05 -5.36 -4.22
N THR A 50 -4.73 -5.70 -5.45
CA THR A 50 -5.30 -5.06 -6.63
C THR A 50 -5.60 -6.11 -7.70
N ALA A 51 -6.69 -5.91 -8.45
CA ALA A 51 -7.16 -6.88 -9.44
C ALA A 51 -6.45 -6.75 -10.81
N THR A 52 -5.79 -5.62 -11.06
CA THR A 52 -5.16 -5.31 -12.34
C THR A 52 -3.84 -4.57 -12.12
N GLU A 53 -2.92 -4.70 -13.08
CA GLU A 53 -1.63 -4.01 -13.08
C GLU A 53 -1.80 -2.48 -13.03
N ARG A 54 -2.82 -1.94 -13.71
CA ARG A 54 -3.12 -0.50 -13.67
C ARG A 54 -3.39 -0.02 -12.25
N LEU A 55 -4.24 -0.74 -11.52
CA LEU A 55 -4.58 -0.41 -10.12
C LEU A 55 -3.36 -0.58 -9.20
N ALA A 56 -2.52 -1.59 -9.45
CA ALA A 56 -1.27 -1.77 -8.72
C ALA A 56 -0.33 -0.58 -8.90
N GLN A 57 -0.22 -0.07 -10.13
CA GLN A 57 0.61 1.09 -10.44
C GLN A 57 0.06 2.37 -9.80
N GLU A 58 -1.25 2.58 -9.85
CA GLU A 58 -1.91 3.72 -9.18
C GLU A 58 -1.69 3.67 -7.66
N ALA A 59 -1.82 2.48 -7.06
CA ALA A 59 -1.53 2.29 -5.64
C ALA A 59 -0.06 2.64 -5.32
N VAL A 60 0.90 2.20 -6.15
CA VAL A 60 2.31 2.57 -6.01
C VAL A 60 2.55 4.08 -6.08
N ASP A 61 1.86 4.77 -6.99
CA ASP A 61 2.00 6.22 -7.13
C ASP A 61 1.42 6.97 -5.91
N VAL A 62 0.31 6.47 -5.35
CA VAL A 62 -0.22 6.97 -4.07
C VAL A 62 0.79 6.75 -2.96
N LEU A 63 1.27 5.51 -2.76
CA LEU A 63 2.24 5.18 -1.72
C LEU A 63 3.49 6.09 -1.79
N ARG A 64 3.93 6.43 -3.01
CA ARG A 64 5.05 7.35 -3.24
C ARG A 64 4.75 8.78 -2.80
N ASN A 65 3.56 9.29 -3.09
CA ASN A 65 3.16 10.64 -2.70
C ASN A 65 3.07 10.83 -1.17
N TYR A 66 2.74 9.76 -0.44
CA TYR A 66 2.63 9.79 1.02
C TYR A 66 3.94 9.43 1.75
N GLY A 67 5.06 9.35 1.04
CA GLY A 67 6.39 9.16 1.64
C GLY A 67 6.77 7.71 1.90
N GLY A 68 6.12 6.75 1.25
CA GLY A 68 6.55 5.36 1.25
C GLY A 68 7.98 5.20 0.71
N VAL A 69 8.72 4.27 1.29
CA VAL A 69 10.03 3.80 0.80
C VAL A 69 9.95 2.33 0.43
N ASP A 70 10.95 1.85 -0.31
CA ASP A 70 10.99 0.47 -0.84
C ASP A 70 9.71 0.09 -1.62
N ILE A 71 9.20 1.05 -2.40
CA ILE A 71 7.92 0.94 -3.09
C ILE A 71 8.04 0.07 -4.34
N GLY A 72 7.10 -0.86 -4.50
CA GLY A 72 6.93 -1.60 -5.73
C GLY A 72 5.60 -2.33 -5.77
N TRP A 73 5.40 -3.14 -6.81
CA TRP A 73 4.32 -4.10 -6.86
C TRP A 73 4.83 -5.42 -7.42
N TYR A 74 4.14 -6.51 -7.10
CA TYR A 74 4.44 -7.84 -7.63
C TYR A 74 3.16 -8.62 -7.94
N GLU A 75 3.27 -9.54 -8.89
CA GLU A 75 2.20 -10.47 -9.24
C GLU A 75 2.11 -11.61 -8.22
N VAL A 76 0.88 -11.95 -7.82
CA VAL A 76 0.60 -13.11 -6.97
C VAL A 76 0.03 -14.21 -7.86
N LYS A 77 0.74 -15.34 -7.91
CA LYS A 77 0.37 -16.53 -8.69
C LYS A 77 -0.40 -17.54 -7.85
#